data_AF-A0A7W0X9G6-F1
#
_entry.id   AF-A0A7W0X9G6-F1
#
_cell.length_a   1.000
_cell.length_b   1.000
_cell.length_c   1.000
_cell.angle_alpha   90.00
_cell.angle_beta   90.00
_cell.angle_gamma   90.00
#
_symmetry.space_group_name_H-M   'P 1'
#
loop_
_entity.id
_entity.type
_entity.pdbx_description
1 polymer ?
#
loop_
_entity_poly.entity_id
_entity_poly.type
_entity_poly.pdbx_seq_one_letter_code
_entity_poly.pdbx_strand_id
1 'polypeptide(L)' 'MTAPRHAVLDMVELLTASGRWPAGTTGTVVEADDQHALVETIDDRGHACDFLSLPHDKLASAGHRSARAAS' A
#
# COMPACT_ATOMS: atom_id res chain seq x y z
N MET A 1 -18.39 -9.35 11.72
CA MET A 1 -17.04 -9.13 11.16
C MET A 1 -17.16 -7.96 10.20
N THR A 2 -16.52 -6.84 10.51
CA THR A 2 -16.47 -5.69 9.61
C THR A 2 -15.37 -5.98 8.58
N ALA A 3 -15.60 -5.70 7.31
CA ALA A 3 -14.56 -5.89 6.29
C ALA A 3 -13.37 -4.96 6.57
N PRO A 4 -12.12 -5.40 6.33
CA PRO A 4 -10.95 -4.55 6.48
C PRO A 4 -11.03 -3.35 5.52
N ARG A 5 -10.46 -2.21 5.92
CA ARG A 5 -10.53 -0.97 5.11
C ARG A 5 -9.76 -1.08 3.80
N HIS A 6 -8.70 -1.87 3.79
CA HIS A 6 -7.94 -2.24 2.59
C HIS A 6 -7.92 -3.77 2.50
N ALA A 7 -8.20 -4.30 1.33
CA ALA A 7 -8.25 -5.72 1.06
C ALA A 7 -6.91 -6.22 0.51
N VAL A 8 -6.69 -7.54 0.58
CA VAL A 8 -5.54 -8.18 -0.08
C VAL A 8 -5.59 -7.89 -1.59
N LEU A 9 -4.42 -7.57 -2.16
CA LEU A 9 -4.18 -7.07 -3.52
C LEU A 9 -4.54 -5.60 -3.78
N ASP A 10 -5.02 -4.86 -2.78
CA ASP A 10 -5.13 -3.40 -2.92
C ASP A 10 -3.73 -2.78 -3.04
N MET A 11 -3.58 -1.88 -4.01
CA MET A 11 -2.41 -1.01 -4.06
C MET A 11 -2.63 0.18 -3.14
N VAL A 12 -1.65 0.48 -2.32
CA VAL A 12 -1.72 1.56 -1.32
C VAL A 12 -0.48 2.43 -1.38
N GLU A 13 -0.63 3.67 -0.92
CA GLU A 13 0.44 4.64 -0.72
C GLU A 13 0.59 4.93 0.78
N LEU A 14 1.84 5.01 1.25
CA LEU A 14 2.14 5.41 2.63
C LEU A 14 1.82 6.90 2.82
N LEU A 15 0.89 7.22 3.72
CA LEU A 15 0.56 8.61 4.08
C LEU A 15 1.62 9.27 4.94
N THR A 16 2.41 8.47 5.67
CA THR A 16 3.52 8.92 6.50
C THR A 16 4.71 8.00 6.29
N ALA A 17 5.93 8.49 6.53
CA ALA A 17 7.11 7.65 6.48
C ALA A 17 7.00 6.47 7.47
N SER A 18 7.51 5.31 7.06
CA SER A 18 7.56 4.09 7.88
C SER A 18 8.91 3.41 7.72
N GLY A 19 9.69 3.32 8.81
CA GLY A 19 11.06 2.85 8.75
C GLY A 19 11.90 3.67 7.78
N ARG A 20 12.47 3.02 6.76
CA ARG A 20 13.26 3.67 5.70
C ARG A 20 12.42 4.25 4.55
N TRP A 21 11.13 3.92 4.51
CA TRP A 21 10.26 4.25 3.38
C TRP A 21 9.61 5.61 3.60
N PRO A 22 9.81 6.58 2.70
CA PRO A 22 9.16 7.89 2.82
C PRO A 22 7.65 7.78 2.58
N ALA A 23 6.91 8.81 3.03
CA ALA A 23 5.54 9.02 2.57
C ALA A 23 5.52 9.10 1.02
N GLY A 24 4.46 8.61 0.40
CA GLY A 24 4.39 8.48 -1.06
C GLY A 24 4.91 7.14 -1.60
N THR A 25 5.55 6.32 -0.77
CA THR A 25 5.94 4.96 -1.19
C THR A 25 4.70 4.13 -1.47
N THR A 26 4.65 3.48 -2.62
CA THR A 26 3.57 2.55 -2.99
C THR A 26 3.91 1.12 -2.59
N GLY A 27 2.90 0.34 -2.26
CA GLY A 27 3.02 -1.09 -2.02
C GLY A 27 1.70 -1.82 -2.24
N THR A 28 1.74 -3.14 -2.13
CA THR A 28 0.58 -4.02 -2.30
C THR A 28 0.21 -4.63 -0.96
N VAL A 29 -1.06 -4.61 -0.59
CA VAL A 29 -1.54 -5.31 0.60
C VAL A 29 -1.49 -6.82 0.35
N VAL A 30 -0.73 -7.55 1.15
CA VAL A 30 -0.59 -9.01 1.05
C VAL A 30 -1.35 -9.75 2.15
N GLU A 31 -1.59 -9.10 3.28
CA GLU A 31 -2.47 -9.57 4.36
C GLU A 31 -3.23 -8.38 4.96
N ALA A 32 -4.44 -8.61 5.48
CA ALA A 32 -5.22 -7.57 6.15
C ALA A 32 -6.09 -8.16 7.26
N ASP A 33 -6.12 -7.44 8.39
CA ASP A 33 -7.09 -7.63 9.46
C ASP A 33 -7.93 -6.34 9.63
N ASP A 34 -8.83 -6.33 10.60
CA ASP A 34 -9.76 -5.24 10.85
C ASP A 34 -9.09 -3.87 11.11
N GLN A 35 -7.84 -3.87 11.57
CA GLN A 35 -7.10 -2.68 12.02
C GLN A 35 -5.87 -2.37 11.16
N HIS A 36 -5.17 -3.40 10.68
CA HIS A 36 -3.87 -3.30 10.03
C HIS A 36 -3.87 -4.00 8.66
N ALA A 37 -3.00 -3.50 7.78
CA ALA A 37 -2.61 -4.17 6.55
C ALA A 37 -1.11 -4.45 6.58
N LEU A 38 -0.72 -5.63 6.10
CA LEU A 38 0.65 -5.95 5.75
C LEU A 38 0.89 -5.54 4.30
N VAL A 39 1.78 -4.58 4.11
CA VAL A 39 2.09 -4.00 2.81
C VAL A 39 3.45 -4.48 2.34
N GLU A 40 3.48 -5.18 1.21
CA GLU A 40 4.71 -5.49 0.48
C GLU A 40 5.13 -4.28 -0.35
N THR A 41 6.34 -3.79 -0.12
CA THR A 41 6.96 -2.73 -0.92
C THR A 41 7.82 -3.36 -2.01
N ILE A 42 7.79 -2.78 -3.21
CA ILE A 42 8.44 -3.33 -4.39
C ILE A 42 9.31 -2.24 -5.04
N ASP A 43 10.50 -2.59 -5.53
CA ASP A 43 11.35 -1.67 -6.29
C ASP A 43 10.83 -1.43 -7.72
N ASP A 44 11.50 -0.57 -8.47
CA ASP A 44 11.20 -0.29 -9.88
C ASP A 44 11.40 -1.50 -10.82
N ARG A 45 11.99 -2.59 -10.31
CA ARG A 45 12.26 -3.83 -11.04
C ARG A 45 11.28 -4.95 -10.68
N GLY A 46 10.35 -4.71 -9.76
CA GLY A 46 9.38 -5.72 -9.34
C GLY A 46 9.87 -6.62 -8.20
N HIS A 47 10.98 -6.31 -7.54
CA HIS A 47 11.47 -7.10 -6.41
C HIS A 47 10.88 -6.63 -5.08
N ALA A 48 10.38 -7.60 -4.30
CA ALA A 48 9.99 -7.37 -2.92
C ALA A 48 11.18 -6.85 -2.10
N CYS A 49 10.98 -5.71 -1.45
CA CYS A 49 12.02 -5.03 -0.67
C CYS A 49 11.79 -5.13 0.83
N ASP A 50 10.53 -5.06 1.27
CA ASP A 50 10.14 -5.01 2.69
C ASP A 50 8.65 -5.31 2.90
N PHE A 51 8.31 -5.72 4.12
CA PHE A 51 6.93 -5.95 4.57
C PHE A 51 6.60 -5.03 5.74
N LEU A 52 5.62 -4.16 5.56
CA LEU A 52 5.25 -3.13 6.53
C LEU A 52 3.86 -3.41 7.10
N SER A 53 3.77 -3.77 8.38
CA SER A 53 2.48 -3.84 9.08
C SER A 53 2.08 -2.45 9.54
N LEU A 54 0.99 -1.92 8.98
CA LEU A 54 0.56 -0.54 9.18
C LEU A 54 -0.93 -0.45 9.45
N PRO A 55 -1.37 0.47 10.35
CA PRO A 55 -2.78 0.76 10.51
C PRO A 55 -3.37 1.29 9.20
N HIS A 56 -4.62 0.95 8.93
CA HIS A 56 -5.28 1.38 7.69
C HIS A 56 -5.40 2.91 7.53
N ASP A 57 -5.33 3.68 8.61
CA ASP A 57 -5.36 5.15 8.56
C ASP A 57 -4.03 5.77 8.12
N LYS A 58 -2.96 4.98 8.01
CA LYS A 58 -1.65 5.37 7.45
C LYS A 58 -1.51 5.05 5.97
N LEU A 59 -2.57 4.50 5.36
CA LEU A 59 -2.59 4.06 3.98
C LEU A 59 -3.68 4.80 3.20
N ALA A 60 -3.35 5.20 1.99
CA ALA A 60 -4.32 5.65 1.00
C ALA A 60 -4.41 4.64 -0.13
N SER A 61 -5.62 4.35 -0.62
CA SER A 61 -5.80 3.53 -1.82
C SER A 61 -5.15 4.23 -3.01
N ALA A 62 -4.12 3.61 -3.58
CA ALA A 62 -3.56 4.00 -4.86
C ALA A 62 -4.50 3.47 -5.94
N GLY A 63 -5.62 4.18 -6.15
CA GLY A 63 -6.56 3.82 -7.21
C GLY A 63 -5.83 3.67 -8.54
N HIS A 64 -6.29 2.75 -9.39
CA HIS A 64 -5.77 2.58 -10.74
C HIS A 64 -5.98 3.88 -11.52
N ARG A 65 -5.04 4.83 -11.45
CA ARG A 65 -4.89 5.87 -12.47
C ARG A 65 -4.38 5.17 -13.72
N SER A 66 -5.29 4.44 -14.38
CA SER A 66 -5.13 4.13 -15.79
C SER A 66 -4.84 5.45 -16.50
N ALA A 67 -3.74 5.47 -17.23
CA ALA A 67 -3.12 6.65 -17.79
C ALA A 67 -4.13 7.61 -18.44
N ARG A 68 -4.23 8.84 -17.92
CA ARG A 68 -4.63 9.98 -18.75
C ARG A 68 -3.37 10.71 -19.18
N ALA A 69 -2.63 10.10 -20.09
CA ALA A 69 -1.67 10.76 -20.94
C ALA A 69 -2.08 10.48 -22.39
N ALA A 70 -3.11 11.20 -22.83
CA ALA A 70 -3.40 11.42 -24.24
C ALA A 70 -3.55 12.93 -24.41
N SER A 71 -2.53 13.56 -24.97
CA SER A 71 -2.57 14.78 -25.79
C SER A 71 -1.21 14.91 -26.48
#